data_AF-A0A9E4ZNN8-F1
#
_entry.id   AF-A0A9E4ZNN8-F1
#
_cell.length_a   1.000
_cell.length_b   1.000
_cell.length_c   1.000
_cell.angle_alpha   90.00
_cell.angle_beta   90.00
_cell.angle_gamma   90.00
#
_symmetry.space_group_name_H-M   'P 1'
#
loop_
_entity.id
_entity.type
_entity.pdbx_description
1 polymer ?
#
loop_
_entity_poly.entity_id
_entity_poly.type
_entity_poly.pdbx_seq_one_letter_code
_entity_poly.pdbx_strand_id
1 'polypeptide(L)'
;MELEYDEFILNDLTSLYGSYVNEILEALKRPNTRYYVRVNTLKTTVDSILEKFPEFRIDEDFKEAIYTITKGPFKLGEHDTKVIVDKKTAESVMLGANVYKPGVKRILGKGKEVNVVSENGVIVAEGELVNQGSLIVKTTKSLYYVPSLRDTEEFASGLIYLQGKASMHVAHLLDPQPNELIIDMTAYPGGKLTHIYQLQPKSRVIGFDHTEAKVNKLKETLKRMGMDKIQVYKADSRYLYEDFNIKDVDKVIIDPPCSDLGVRPKIYDKKTKDNIMVLHSYQKQFLNSAYKILKKGGIVIYSTCTLTSWENEKVIEDPRFEVEFTLRFLPNIHDTTGFFIAKLRKK
;
A
#
# COMPACT_ATOMS: atom_id res chain seq x y z
N MET A 1 2.09 18.61 11.71
CA MET A 1 1.42 17.57 10.90
C MET A 1 -0.06 17.63 11.23
N GLU A 2 -0.92 17.83 10.23
CA GLU A 2 -2.33 18.20 10.41
C GLU A 2 -3.25 17.35 9.54
N LEU A 3 -4.29 16.76 10.13
CA LEU A 3 -5.27 15.93 9.43
C LEU A 3 -6.62 16.65 9.48
N GLU A 4 -7.05 17.19 8.34
CA GLU A 4 -8.31 17.92 8.18
C GLU A 4 -9.39 17.01 7.61
N TYR A 5 -10.14 16.35 8.49
CA TYR A 5 -11.31 15.55 8.11
C TYR A 5 -12.58 16.27 8.54
N ASP A 6 -13.60 16.26 7.67
CA ASP A 6 -14.87 16.88 8.00
C ASP A 6 -15.66 16.11 9.08
N GLU A 7 -16.69 16.75 9.62
CA GLU A 7 -17.49 16.22 10.72
C GLU A 7 -18.13 14.86 10.38
N PHE A 8 -18.49 14.65 9.11
CA PHE A 8 -19.06 13.38 8.65
C PHE A 8 -18.06 12.23 8.83
N ILE A 9 -16.80 12.43 8.42
CA ILE A 9 -15.75 11.43 8.59
C ILE A 9 -15.43 11.24 10.08
N LEU A 10 -15.28 12.33 10.84
CA LEU A 10 -14.95 12.24 12.27
C LEU A 10 -16.05 11.53 13.07
N ASN A 11 -17.32 11.77 12.75
CA ASN A 11 -18.45 11.07 13.36
C ASN A 11 -18.46 9.57 13.03
N ASP A 12 -18.16 9.20 11.77
CA ASP A 12 -18.03 7.79 11.37
C ASP A 12 -16.89 7.08 12.14
N LEU A 13 -15.70 7.71 12.18
CA LEU A 13 -14.56 7.17 12.92
C LEU A 13 -14.86 7.07 14.43
N THR A 14 -15.54 8.06 15.00
CA THR A 14 -15.91 8.08 16.43
C THR A 14 -16.94 7.00 16.74
N SER A 15 -17.91 6.77 15.87
CA SER A 15 -18.86 5.68 16.02
C SER A 15 -18.18 4.31 15.96
N LEU A 16 -17.12 4.15 15.17
CA LEU A 16 -16.39 2.88 15.02
C LEU A 16 -15.39 2.62 16.15
N TYR A 17 -14.63 3.65 16.54
CA TYR A 17 -13.46 3.48 17.39
C TYR A 17 -13.61 4.14 18.77
N GLY A 18 -14.69 4.88 19.00
CA GLY A 18 -14.96 5.55 20.25
C GLY A 18 -13.82 6.48 20.67
N SER A 19 -13.35 6.31 21.90
CA SER A 19 -12.27 7.13 22.48
C SER A 19 -10.91 6.95 21.79
N TYR A 20 -10.70 5.87 21.01
CA TYR A 20 -9.41 5.59 20.36
C TYR A 20 -9.16 6.42 19.09
N VAL A 21 -10.15 7.17 18.58
CA VAL A 21 -9.99 7.95 17.33
C VAL A 21 -8.79 8.87 17.39
N ASN A 22 -8.62 9.62 18.48
CA ASN A 22 -7.50 10.56 18.60
C ASN A 22 -6.15 9.85 18.58
N GLU A 23 -6.03 8.70 19.25
CA GLU A 23 -4.80 7.89 19.22
C GLU A 23 -4.50 7.34 17.83
N ILE A 24 -5.54 6.91 17.10
CA ILE A 24 -5.41 6.46 15.70
C ILE A 24 -4.89 7.62 14.83
N LEU A 25 -5.52 8.79 14.93
CA LEU A 25 -5.16 9.98 14.14
C LEU A 25 -3.73 10.45 14.44
N GLU A 26 -3.29 10.41 15.71
CA GLU A 26 -1.90 10.70 16.06
C GLU A 26 -0.94 9.63 15.53
N ALA A 27 -1.30 8.35 15.61
CA ALA A 27 -0.48 7.27 15.07
C ALA A 27 -0.33 7.35 13.55
N LEU A 28 -1.32 7.89 12.83
CA LEU A 28 -1.24 8.09 11.38
C LEU A 28 -0.10 9.04 10.96
N LYS A 29 0.27 10.00 11.81
CA LYS A 29 1.29 11.02 11.51
C LYS A 29 2.72 10.45 11.48
N ARG A 30 2.94 9.28 12.08
CA ARG A 30 4.25 8.62 12.17
C ARG A 30 4.28 7.33 11.33
N PRO A 31 5.46 6.93 10.82
CA PRO A 31 5.59 5.66 10.11
C PRO A 31 5.31 4.48 11.04
N ASN A 32 5.17 3.29 10.44
CA ASN A 32 5.13 2.03 11.19
C ASN A 32 6.49 1.81 11.88
N THR A 33 6.50 1.30 13.11
CA THR A 33 7.76 0.98 13.80
C THR A 33 8.49 -0.15 13.12
N ARG A 34 7.76 -1.09 12.51
CA ARG A 34 8.32 -2.18 11.70
C ARG A 34 8.22 -1.84 10.21
N TYR A 35 9.36 -1.77 9.54
CA TYR A 35 9.44 -1.60 8.09
C TYR A 35 9.55 -2.98 7.42
N TYR A 36 8.46 -3.38 6.76
CA TYR A 36 8.28 -4.73 6.23
C TYR A 36 8.71 -4.88 4.76
N VAL A 37 9.22 -6.07 4.47
CA VAL A 37 9.63 -6.52 3.13
C VAL A 37 9.19 -7.97 2.97
N ARG A 38 8.66 -8.31 1.80
CA ARG A 38 8.41 -9.70 1.41
C ARG A 38 9.61 -10.24 0.66
N VAL A 39 10.18 -11.34 1.11
CA VAL A 39 11.18 -12.12 0.39
C VAL A 39 10.47 -12.92 -0.70
N ASN A 40 11.00 -12.87 -1.92
CA ASN A 40 10.52 -13.70 -3.03
C ASN A 40 11.08 -15.12 -2.91
N THR A 41 10.34 -15.98 -2.21
CA THR A 41 10.75 -17.36 -1.94
C THR A 41 10.79 -18.26 -3.18
N LEU A 42 10.38 -17.77 -4.35
CA LEU A 42 10.59 -18.46 -5.63
C LEU A 42 12.01 -18.25 -6.20
N LYS A 43 12.75 -17.23 -5.75
CA LYS A 43 14.07 -16.87 -6.29
C LYS A 43 15.20 -16.96 -5.28
N THR A 44 14.89 -16.86 -3.99
CA THR A 44 15.89 -16.86 -2.90
C THR A 44 15.31 -17.44 -1.62
N THR A 45 16.18 -17.72 -0.64
CA THR A 45 15.78 -18.02 0.74
C THR A 45 15.76 -16.75 1.59
N VAL A 46 15.05 -16.80 2.71
CA VAL A 46 15.01 -15.73 3.71
C VAL A 46 16.39 -15.54 4.35
N ASP A 47 17.05 -16.64 4.73
CA ASP A 47 18.38 -16.61 5.35
C ASP A 47 19.41 -15.89 4.47
N SER A 48 19.41 -16.14 3.16
CA SER A 48 20.32 -15.46 2.22
C SER A 48 20.09 -13.94 2.15
N ILE A 49 18.84 -13.49 2.34
CA ILE A 49 18.55 -12.05 2.42
C ILE A 49 19.00 -11.48 3.78
N LEU A 50 18.82 -12.22 4.87
CA LEU A 50 19.25 -11.79 6.21
C LEU A 50 20.77 -11.71 6.36
N GLU A 51 21.53 -12.59 5.70
CA GLU A 51 23.00 -12.50 5.64
C GLU A 51 23.49 -11.17 5.05
N LYS A 52 22.75 -10.64 4.06
CA LYS A 52 23.06 -9.36 3.41
C LYS A 52 22.52 -8.15 4.17
N PHE A 53 21.40 -8.32 4.87
CA PHE A 53 20.73 -7.27 5.63
C PHE A 53 20.55 -7.70 7.10
N PRO A 54 21.65 -7.72 7.89
CA PRO A 54 21.64 -8.27 9.26
C PRO A 54 20.76 -7.47 10.24
N GLU A 55 20.32 -6.26 9.88
CA GLU A 55 19.36 -5.47 10.66
C GLU A 55 17.91 -5.94 10.53
N PHE A 56 17.62 -6.84 9.59
CA PHE A 56 16.30 -7.43 9.40
C PHE A 56 16.11 -8.68 10.26
N ARG A 57 14.85 -9.00 10.52
CA ARG A 57 14.42 -10.18 11.28
C ARG A 57 13.20 -10.79 10.60
N ILE A 58 13.01 -12.09 10.77
CA ILE A 58 11.83 -12.79 10.27
C ILE A 58 10.61 -12.37 11.10
N ASP A 59 9.49 -12.16 10.42
CA ASP A 59 8.20 -11.96 11.08
C ASP A 59 7.71 -13.24 11.75
N GLU A 60 6.95 -13.07 12.83
CA GLU A 60 6.46 -14.17 13.65
C GLU A 60 5.32 -14.95 12.96
N ASP A 61 4.55 -14.31 12.07
CA ASP A 61 3.36 -14.90 11.43
C ASP A 61 3.65 -15.41 10.01
N PHE A 62 4.55 -14.72 9.27
CA PHE A 62 4.82 -15.03 7.87
C PHE A 62 6.30 -15.28 7.62
N LYS A 63 6.63 -16.51 7.22
CA LYS A 63 8.02 -16.95 7.00
C LYS A 63 8.72 -16.14 5.92
N GLU A 64 8.01 -15.72 4.88
CA GLU A 64 8.51 -14.90 3.79
C GLU A 64 8.57 -13.40 4.11
N ALA A 65 8.05 -12.97 5.26
CA ALA A 65 8.10 -11.57 5.66
C ALA A 65 9.31 -11.34 6.57
N ILE A 66 10.06 -10.29 6.26
CA ILE A 66 11.12 -9.77 7.13
C ILE A 66 10.83 -8.31 7.45
N TYR A 67 11.32 -7.85 8.59
CA TYR A 67 11.23 -6.44 8.98
C TYR A 67 12.49 -5.95 9.67
N THR A 68 12.71 -4.64 9.59
CA THR A 68 13.63 -3.92 10.47
C THR A 68 12.88 -2.84 11.24
N ILE A 69 13.53 -2.27 12.26
CA ILE A 69 12.93 -1.22 13.09
C ILE A 69 13.22 0.16 12.47
N THR A 70 12.15 0.90 12.20
CA THR A 70 12.20 2.31 11.83
C THR A 70 12.83 3.12 12.96
N LYS A 71 13.91 3.85 12.68
CA LYS A 71 14.60 4.67 13.68
C LYS A 71 14.10 6.10 13.65
N GLY A 72 14.05 6.76 14.81
CA GLY A 72 13.58 8.13 14.96
C GLY A 72 12.35 8.24 15.88
N PRO A 73 11.74 9.44 16.01
CA PRO A 73 12.07 10.65 15.28
C PRO A 73 13.44 11.22 15.68
N PHE A 74 14.23 11.68 14.70
CA PHE A 74 15.48 12.39 14.94
C PHE A 74 15.25 13.90 15.02
N LYS A 75 16.02 14.58 15.87
CA LYS A 75 16.04 16.06 15.87
C LYS A 75 16.73 16.58 14.60
N LEU A 76 16.04 17.43 13.85
CA LEU A 76 16.56 18.09 12.65
C LEU A 76 17.06 19.51 13.00
N GLY A 77 18.11 19.98 12.31
CA GLY A 77 18.57 21.36 12.39
C GLY A 77 17.65 22.31 11.62
N GLU A 78 17.85 23.60 11.84
CA GLU A 78 17.19 24.65 11.05
C GLU A 78 18.21 25.33 10.15
N HIS A 79 17.86 25.45 8.87
CA HIS A 79 18.68 26.01 7.82
C HIS A 79 17.93 27.15 7.14
N ASP A 80 18.66 28.20 6.76
CA ASP A 80 18.08 29.37 6.08
C ASP A 80 17.48 29.02 4.70
N THR A 81 18.00 27.95 4.09
CA THR A 81 17.53 27.49 2.78
C THR A 81 16.52 26.35 2.94
N LYS A 82 15.34 26.50 2.33
CA LYS A 82 14.21 25.58 2.43
C LYS A 82 13.81 25.09 1.05
N VAL A 83 13.83 23.78 0.84
CA VAL A 83 13.32 23.12 -0.36
C VAL A 83 11.92 22.60 -0.06
N ILE A 84 10.91 23.27 -0.61
CA ILE A 84 9.51 22.92 -0.45
C ILE A 84 9.16 21.85 -1.49
N VAL A 85 8.61 20.74 -1.01
CA VAL A 85 8.27 19.57 -1.82
C VAL A 85 6.80 19.19 -1.67
N ASP A 86 6.24 18.48 -2.66
CA ASP A 86 4.88 17.95 -2.54
C ASP A 86 4.74 16.93 -1.41
N LYS A 87 3.49 16.66 -1.01
CA LYS A 87 3.15 15.69 0.04
C LYS A 87 3.86 14.33 -0.12
N LYS A 88 3.79 13.72 -1.30
CA LYS A 88 4.32 12.36 -1.53
C LYS A 88 5.83 12.32 -1.38
N THR A 89 6.50 13.36 -1.89
CA THR A 89 7.94 13.55 -1.76
C THR A 89 8.30 13.81 -0.32
N ALA A 90 7.56 14.65 0.39
CA ALA A 90 7.78 14.93 1.80
C ALA A 90 7.68 13.64 2.65
N GLU A 91 6.64 12.82 2.44
CA GLU A 91 6.43 11.55 3.16
C GLU A 91 7.52 10.52 2.85
N SER A 92 8.04 10.50 1.62
CA SER A 92 9.15 9.61 1.24
C SER A 92 10.48 10.08 1.84
N VAL A 93 10.75 11.38 1.78
CA VAL A 93 11.98 11.99 2.30
C VAL A 93 12.01 11.94 3.82
N MET A 94 10.86 12.04 4.49
CA MET A 94 10.70 11.83 5.94
C MET A 94 11.28 10.48 6.41
N LEU A 95 11.40 9.48 5.51
CA LEU A 95 11.89 8.14 5.79
C LEU A 95 13.32 7.86 5.30
N GLY A 96 14.00 8.85 4.71
CA GLY A 96 15.38 8.67 4.22
C GLY A 96 15.56 8.82 2.71
N ALA A 97 14.50 9.09 1.94
CA ALA A 97 14.64 9.27 0.50
C ALA A 97 15.34 10.59 0.13
N ASN A 98 15.99 10.61 -1.03
CA ASN A 98 16.49 11.82 -1.65
C ASN A 98 15.37 12.63 -2.31
N VAL A 99 15.63 13.93 -2.58
CA VAL A 99 14.67 14.79 -3.29
C VAL A 99 15.04 14.87 -4.76
N TYR A 100 14.08 14.52 -5.62
CA TYR A 100 14.21 14.64 -7.07
C TYR A 100 13.32 15.76 -7.61
N LYS A 101 13.73 16.31 -8.76
CA LYS A 101 13.12 17.47 -9.43
C LYS A 101 11.59 17.40 -9.53
N PRO A 102 10.94 16.27 -9.88
CA PRO A 102 9.48 16.23 -10.02
C PRO A 102 8.73 16.56 -8.71
N GLY A 103 9.34 16.29 -7.56
CA GLY A 103 8.75 16.52 -6.24
C GLY A 103 8.94 17.94 -5.70
N VAL A 104 9.83 18.74 -6.30
CA VAL A 104 10.16 20.08 -5.83
C VAL A 104 9.13 21.09 -6.32
N LYS A 105 8.56 21.85 -5.38
CA LYS A 105 7.61 22.94 -5.66
C LYS A 105 8.30 24.29 -5.70
N ARG A 106 9.17 24.56 -4.73
CA ARG A 106 9.84 25.84 -4.57
C ARG A 106 11.13 25.68 -3.77
N ILE A 107 12.14 26.49 -4.07
CA ILE A 107 13.36 26.61 -3.26
C ILE A 107 13.40 28.05 -2.74
N LEU A 108 13.59 28.21 -1.44
CA LEU A 108 13.74 29.48 -0.75
C LEU A 108 15.14 29.56 -0.16
N GLY A 109 15.88 30.64 -0.41
CA GLY A 109 17.28 30.75 -0.02
C GLY A 109 18.26 30.27 -1.10
N LYS A 110 19.56 30.38 -0.81
CA LYS A 110 20.67 30.07 -1.74
C LYS A 110 21.83 29.31 -1.08
N GLY A 111 21.67 28.89 0.17
CA GLY A 111 22.65 28.12 0.93
C GLY A 111 22.77 26.69 0.43
N LYS A 112 23.92 26.07 0.70
CA LYS A 112 24.20 24.69 0.33
C LYS A 112 23.47 23.69 1.24
N GLU A 113 23.45 23.96 2.55
CA GLU A 113 22.69 23.18 3.53
C GLU A 113 21.23 23.62 3.51
N VAL A 114 20.32 22.64 3.49
CA VAL A 114 18.89 22.90 3.31
C VAL A 114 18.04 22.08 4.26
N ASN A 115 16.91 22.66 4.67
CA ASN A 115 15.77 21.87 5.14
C ASN A 115 14.89 21.45 3.97
N VAL A 116 14.44 20.20 3.98
CA VAL A 116 13.33 19.75 3.13
C VAL A 116 12.03 19.93 3.90
N VAL A 117 11.07 20.63 3.30
CA VAL A 117 9.86 21.09 3.97
C VAL A 117 8.63 20.70 3.15
N SER A 118 7.58 20.20 3.78
CA SER A 118 6.29 19.98 3.13
C SER A 118 5.58 21.30 2.79
N GLU A 119 4.56 21.23 1.94
CA GLU A 119 3.73 22.39 1.57
C GLU A 119 3.08 23.10 2.77
N ASN A 120 2.76 22.39 3.86
CA ASN A 120 2.23 22.96 5.10
C ASN A 120 3.31 23.34 6.14
N GLY A 121 4.58 23.41 5.74
CA GLY A 121 5.66 23.94 6.57
C GLY A 121 6.33 22.95 7.53
N VAL A 122 6.02 21.64 7.45
CA VAL A 122 6.67 20.63 8.29
C VAL A 122 8.06 20.32 7.74
N ILE A 123 9.09 20.51 8.55
CA ILE A 123 10.46 20.08 8.22
C ILE A 123 10.53 18.55 8.36
N VAL A 124 10.91 17.88 7.28
CA VAL A 124 10.94 16.40 7.22
C VAL A 124 12.35 15.82 7.12
N ALA A 125 13.30 16.63 6.65
CA ALA A 125 14.71 16.25 6.55
C ALA A 125 15.61 17.48 6.45
N GLU A 126 16.91 17.24 6.59
CA GLU A 126 17.99 18.13 6.21
C GLU A 126 18.94 17.43 5.23
N GLY A 127 19.63 18.22 4.41
CA GLY A 127 20.48 17.71 3.34
C GLY A 127 21.31 18.79 2.67
N GLU A 128 21.95 18.40 1.57
CA GLU A 128 22.72 19.32 0.73
C GLU A 128 22.03 19.50 -0.62
N LEU A 129 21.94 20.75 -1.08
CA LEU A 129 21.53 21.08 -2.43
C LEU A 129 22.66 20.70 -3.41
N VAL A 130 22.39 19.77 -4.32
CA VAL A 130 23.40 19.22 -5.25
C VAL A 130 23.09 19.51 -6.72
N ASN A 131 21.82 19.62 -7.11
CA ASN A 131 21.37 19.90 -8.49
C ASN A 131 22.08 19.05 -9.57
N GLN A 132 22.22 17.74 -9.33
CA GLN A 132 22.86 16.79 -10.26
C GLN A 132 21.79 16.04 -11.06
N GLY A 133 21.56 16.47 -12.31
CA GLY A 133 20.54 15.88 -13.17
C GLY A 133 19.14 16.06 -12.59
N SER A 134 18.47 14.96 -12.22
CA SER A 134 17.17 15.01 -11.56
C SER A 134 17.26 15.07 -10.03
N LEU A 135 18.42 14.81 -9.43
CA LEU A 135 18.65 14.88 -7.98
C LEU A 135 18.84 16.33 -7.55
N ILE A 136 17.94 16.84 -6.71
CA ILE A 136 17.98 18.23 -6.22
C ILE A 136 18.62 18.30 -4.85
N VAL A 137 18.17 17.47 -3.91
CA VAL A 137 18.73 17.41 -2.55
C VAL A 137 19.23 16.00 -2.28
N LYS A 138 20.49 15.91 -1.88
CA LYS A 138 21.04 14.71 -1.26
C LYS A 138 20.72 14.78 0.23
N THR A 139 19.80 13.92 0.67
CA THR A 139 19.34 13.91 2.06
C THR A 139 20.45 13.36 2.96
N THR A 140 20.81 14.10 4.00
CA THR A 140 21.84 13.68 4.98
C THR A 140 21.20 13.13 6.24
N LYS A 141 20.06 13.70 6.66
CA LYS A 141 19.31 13.23 7.83
C LYS A 141 17.83 13.49 7.66
N SER A 142 17.03 12.45 7.87
CA SER A 142 15.57 12.50 7.80
C SER A 142 14.98 12.41 9.20
N LEU A 143 13.70 12.79 9.35
CA LEU A 143 12.99 12.70 10.61
C LEU A 143 12.93 11.24 11.09
N TYR A 144 12.75 10.29 10.17
CA TYR A 144 12.85 8.86 10.43
C TYR A 144 13.82 8.21 9.44
N TYR A 145 14.33 7.04 9.79
CA TYR A 145 15.22 6.27 8.93
C TYR A 145 14.73 4.85 8.77
N VAL A 146 14.59 4.44 7.51
CA VAL A 146 14.53 3.04 7.08
C VAL A 146 15.60 2.82 5.99
N PRO A 147 16.13 1.60 5.83
CA PRO A 147 17.10 1.33 4.78
C PRO A 147 16.49 1.54 3.39
N SER A 148 17.24 2.20 2.48
CA SER A 148 16.84 2.32 1.08
C SER A 148 17.05 1.01 0.35
N LEU A 149 15.98 0.25 0.17
CA LEU A 149 16.03 -1.05 -0.50
C LEU A 149 15.76 -0.98 -2.00
N ARG A 150 15.17 0.11 -2.52
CA ARG A 150 14.80 0.21 -3.94
C ARG A 150 15.99 0.27 -4.89
N ASP A 151 17.13 0.72 -4.38
CA ASP A 151 18.37 0.89 -5.14
C ASP A 151 19.33 -0.30 -4.98
N THR A 152 18.94 -1.35 -4.26
CA THR A 152 19.80 -2.53 -4.03
C THR A 152 19.67 -3.57 -5.15
N GLU A 153 20.68 -4.42 -5.27
CA GLU A 153 20.67 -5.52 -6.23
C GLU A 153 19.53 -6.52 -5.95
N GLU A 154 19.18 -6.75 -4.68
CA GLU A 154 18.12 -7.66 -4.28
C GLU A 154 16.75 -7.18 -4.76
N PHE A 155 16.51 -5.87 -4.71
CA PHE A 155 15.30 -5.30 -5.30
C PHE A 155 15.36 -5.34 -6.83
N ALA A 156 16.47 -4.91 -7.43
CA ALA A 156 16.63 -4.88 -8.88
C ALA A 156 16.49 -6.27 -9.53
N SER A 157 16.96 -7.30 -8.84
CA SER A 157 16.88 -8.72 -9.24
C SER A 157 15.58 -9.39 -8.79
N GLY A 158 14.63 -8.66 -8.19
CA GLY A 158 13.32 -9.17 -7.78
C GLY A 158 13.36 -10.25 -6.70
N LEU A 159 14.40 -10.24 -5.87
CA LEU A 159 14.55 -11.13 -4.70
C LEU A 159 13.68 -10.67 -3.53
N ILE A 160 13.32 -9.38 -3.50
CA ILE A 160 12.46 -8.78 -2.49
C ILE A 160 11.37 -7.89 -3.11
N TYR A 161 10.28 -7.71 -2.37
CA TYR A 161 9.20 -6.79 -2.68
C TYR A 161 8.83 -5.99 -1.43
N LEU A 162 8.77 -4.65 -1.55
CA LEU A 162 8.40 -3.78 -0.43
C LEU A 162 6.88 -3.81 -0.22
N GLN A 163 6.42 -4.47 0.84
CA GLN A 163 5.00 -4.69 1.13
C GLN A 163 4.78 -4.67 2.63
N GLY A 164 3.74 -3.98 3.09
CA GLY A 164 3.38 -3.95 4.51
C GLY A 164 2.71 -5.25 4.96
N LYS A 165 2.89 -5.61 6.24
CA LYS A 165 2.33 -6.83 6.84
C LYS A 165 0.82 -6.99 6.63
N ALA A 166 0.02 -5.94 6.84
CA ALA A 166 -1.43 -5.98 6.60
C ALA A 166 -1.79 -6.39 5.15
N SER A 167 -1.01 -5.95 4.15
CA SER A 167 -1.20 -6.37 2.76
C SER A 167 -0.75 -7.81 2.49
N MET A 168 0.17 -8.37 3.28
CA MET A 168 0.57 -9.78 3.19
C MET A 168 -0.51 -10.72 3.73
N HIS A 169 -1.26 -10.30 4.76
CA HIS A 169 -2.42 -11.07 5.25
C HIS A 169 -3.43 -11.37 4.14
N VAL A 170 -3.63 -10.47 3.18
CA VAL A 170 -4.59 -10.66 2.09
C VAL A 170 -4.31 -11.94 1.29
N ALA A 171 -3.06 -12.20 0.93
CA ALA A 171 -2.71 -13.39 0.15
C ALA A 171 -2.84 -14.69 0.97
N HIS A 172 -2.48 -14.64 2.25
CA HIS A 172 -2.67 -15.78 3.17
C HIS A 172 -4.14 -16.09 3.43
N LEU A 173 -4.98 -15.07 3.62
CA LEU A 173 -6.42 -15.24 3.87
C LEU A 173 -7.21 -15.66 2.62
N LEU A 174 -6.69 -15.34 1.42
CA LEU A 174 -7.20 -15.88 0.16
C LEU A 174 -7.00 -17.41 0.08
N ASP A 175 -5.92 -17.91 0.71
CA ASP A 175 -5.56 -19.32 0.77
C ASP A 175 -5.55 -19.99 -0.62
N PRO A 176 -4.69 -19.55 -1.56
CA PRO A 176 -4.74 -20.00 -2.95
C PRO A 176 -4.39 -21.49 -3.09
N GLN A 177 -5.23 -22.24 -3.83
CA GLN A 177 -5.06 -23.67 -4.06
C GLN A 177 -4.58 -23.97 -5.49
N PRO A 178 -3.93 -25.13 -5.72
CA PRO A 178 -3.53 -25.53 -7.06
C PRO A 178 -4.71 -25.56 -8.05
N ASN A 179 -4.46 -25.13 -9.28
CA ASN A 179 -5.42 -25.09 -10.40
C ASN A 179 -6.61 -24.13 -10.25
N GLU A 180 -6.76 -23.43 -9.13
CA GLU A 180 -7.77 -22.37 -8.99
C GLU A 180 -7.50 -21.21 -9.96
N LEU A 181 -8.56 -20.69 -10.58
CA LEU A 181 -8.56 -19.42 -11.27
C LEU A 181 -8.77 -18.28 -10.28
N ILE A 182 -7.74 -17.45 -10.13
CA ILE A 182 -7.71 -16.31 -9.22
C ILE A 182 -7.56 -15.02 -10.01
N ILE A 183 -8.46 -14.06 -9.75
CA ILE A 183 -8.44 -12.76 -10.41
C ILE A 183 -8.17 -11.65 -9.40
N ASP A 184 -7.14 -10.84 -9.64
CA ASP A 184 -6.95 -9.55 -8.99
C ASP A 184 -7.54 -8.46 -9.88
N MET A 185 -8.62 -7.82 -9.41
CA MET A 185 -9.36 -6.84 -10.21
C MET A 185 -8.68 -5.47 -10.27
N THR A 186 -7.70 -5.21 -9.40
CA THR A 186 -7.04 -3.90 -9.24
C THR A 186 -5.55 -4.12 -8.95
N ALA A 187 -4.89 -4.75 -9.90
CA ALA A 187 -3.66 -5.47 -9.64
C ALA A 187 -2.40 -4.61 -9.55
N TYR A 188 -2.36 -3.38 -10.08
CA TYR A 188 -1.17 -2.54 -9.97
C TYR A 188 -1.02 -1.99 -8.54
N PRO A 189 0.17 -2.08 -7.90
CA PRO A 189 1.49 -2.38 -8.46
C PRO A 189 1.97 -3.84 -8.33
N GLY A 190 1.09 -4.79 -8.03
CA GLY A 190 1.36 -6.22 -8.10
C GLY A 190 1.73 -6.89 -6.79
N GLY A 191 1.68 -6.17 -5.66
CA GLY A 191 2.10 -6.71 -4.36
C GLY A 191 1.32 -7.96 -3.97
N LYS A 192 -0.02 -7.86 -3.94
CA LYS A 192 -0.92 -8.99 -3.61
C LYS A 192 -0.90 -10.06 -4.69
N LEU A 193 -1.06 -9.67 -5.95
CA LEU A 193 -0.98 -10.55 -7.13
C LEU A 193 0.26 -11.47 -7.11
N THR A 194 1.45 -10.89 -6.96
CA THR A 194 2.71 -11.65 -6.93
C THR A 194 2.86 -12.50 -5.67
N HIS A 195 2.27 -12.07 -4.55
CA HIS A 195 2.28 -12.84 -3.31
C HIS A 195 1.45 -14.12 -3.43
N ILE A 196 0.24 -14.01 -3.97
CA ILE A 196 -0.64 -15.17 -4.22
C ILE A 196 0.07 -16.22 -5.06
N TYR A 197 0.68 -15.79 -6.16
CA TYR A 197 1.42 -16.68 -7.05
C TYR A 197 2.64 -17.29 -6.36
N GLN A 198 3.35 -16.51 -5.53
CA GLN A 198 4.46 -17.02 -4.71
C GLN A 198 4.00 -18.10 -3.72
N LEU A 199 2.85 -17.93 -3.06
CA LEU A 199 2.28 -18.91 -2.13
C LEU A 199 1.81 -20.18 -2.86
N GLN A 200 1.27 -20.04 -4.08
CA GLN A 200 0.79 -21.18 -4.87
C GLN A 200 1.07 -21.01 -6.37
N PRO A 201 2.27 -21.39 -6.85
CA PRO A 201 2.64 -21.25 -8.27
C PRO A 201 1.87 -22.15 -9.24
N LYS A 202 1.09 -23.11 -8.72
CA LYS A 202 0.20 -23.97 -9.53
C LYS A 202 -1.21 -23.38 -9.71
N SER A 203 -1.51 -22.24 -9.09
CA SER A 203 -2.75 -21.51 -9.35
C SER A 203 -2.67 -20.75 -10.68
N ARG A 204 -3.83 -20.46 -11.28
CA ARG A 204 -3.94 -19.64 -12.49
C ARG A 204 -4.29 -18.22 -12.07
N VAL A 205 -3.30 -17.34 -12.04
CA VAL A 205 -3.45 -15.96 -11.56
C VAL A 205 -3.53 -14.99 -12.73
N ILE A 206 -4.58 -14.16 -12.74
CA ILE A 206 -4.78 -13.10 -13.73
C ILE A 206 -4.98 -11.76 -13.00
N GLY A 207 -4.28 -10.72 -13.44
CA GLY A 207 -4.44 -9.36 -12.93
C GLY A 207 -5.04 -8.40 -13.95
N PHE A 208 -5.92 -7.51 -13.50
CA PHE A 208 -6.46 -6.42 -14.32
C PHE A 208 -6.12 -5.07 -13.70
N ASP A 209 -5.89 -4.06 -14.55
CA ASP A 209 -5.88 -2.66 -14.12
C ASP A 209 -6.39 -1.75 -15.24
N HIS A 210 -6.84 -0.54 -14.88
CA HIS A 210 -7.60 0.35 -15.74
C HIS A 210 -6.76 1.03 -16.83
N THR A 211 -5.47 1.26 -16.57
CA THR A 211 -4.62 2.06 -17.47
C THR A 211 -3.46 1.27 -18.06
N GLU A 212 -3.15 1.56 -19.32
CA GLU A 212 -2.02 0.94 -20.03
C GLU A 212 -0.69 1.17 -19.30
N ALA A 213 -0.48 2.38 -18.77
CA ALA A 213 0.73 2.73 -18.03
C ALA A 213 0.91 1.88 -16.77
N LYS A 214 -0.16 1.62 -16.01
CA LYS A 214 -0.11 0.75 -14.83
C LYS A 214 0.13 -0.71 -15.22
N VAL A 215 -0.54 -1.19 -16.26
CA VAL A 215 -0.37 -2.57 -16.75
C VAL A 215 1.07 -2.81 -17.25
N ASN A 216 1.66 -1.86 -17.97
CA ASN A 216 3.05 -1.98 -18.43
C ASN A 216 4.04 -2.00 -17.26
N LYS A 217 3.86 -1.14 -16.25
CA LYS A 217 4.68 -1.20 -15.02
C LYS A 217 4.46 -2.49 -14.22
N LEU A 218 3.25 -3.04 -14.25
CA LEU A 218 2.96 -4.34 -13.64
C LEU A 218 3.69 -5.46 -14.39
N LYS A 219 3.70 -5.46 -15.72
CA LYS A 219 4.51 -6.40 -16.53
C LYS A 219 6.01 -6.30 -16.21
N GLU A 220 6.54 -5.08 -16.08
CA GLU A 220 7.93 -4.86 -15.63
C GLU A 220 8.17 -5.46 -14.24
N THR A 221 7.23 -5.27 -13.32
CA THR A 221 7.29 -5.86 -11.97
C THR A 221 7.28 -7.39 -12.03
N LEU A 222 6.39 -8.00 -12.83
CA LEU A 222 6.32 -9.45 -13.00
C LEU A 222 7.61 -10.02 -13.59
N LYS A 223 8.16 -9.38 -14.62
CA LYS A 223 9.44 -9.74 -15.23
C LYS A 223 10.58 -9.68 -14.21
N ARG A 224 10.68 -8.57 -13.45
CA ARG A 224 11.68 -8.41 -12.39
C ARG A 224 11.57 -9.53 -11.35
N MET A 225 10.34 -9.82 -10.91
CA MET A 225 10.03 -10.85 -9.93
C MET A 225 10.12 -12.29 -10.48
N GLY A 226 10.36 -12.49 -11.79
CA GLY A 226 10.44 -13.81 -12.43
C GLY A 226 9.11 -14.57 -12.46
N MET A 227 7.98 -13.87 -12.57
CA MET A 227 6.62 -14.43 -12.47
C MET A 227 5.87 -14.33 -13.80
N ASP A 228 6.48 -14.82 -14.88
CA ASP A 228 5.99 -14.66 -16.26
C ASP A 228 4.69 -15.42 -16.57
N LYS A 229 4.31 -16.38 -15.71
CA LYS A 229 3.05 -17.13 -15.86
C LYS A 229 1.80 -16.33 -15.43
N ILE A 230 1.99 -15.23 -14.70
CA ILE A 230 0.88 -14.35 -14.32
C ILE A 230 0.50 -13.52 -15.54
N GLN A 231 -0.76 -13.62 -15.95
CA GLN A 231 -1.28 -12.83 -17.07
C GLN A 231 -1.83 -11.51 -16.56
N VAL A 232 -1.55 -10.41 -17.26
CA VAL A 232 -2.08 -9.09 -16.90
C VAL A 232 -2.65 -8.34 -18.09
N TYR A 233 -3.83 -7.76 -17.91
CA TYR A 233 -4.59 -7.10 -18.96
C TYR A 233 -5.05 -5.71 -18.55
N LYS A 234 -5.12 -4.80 -19.53
CA LYS A 234 -5.78 -3.52 -19.37
C LYS A 234 -7.28 -3.73 -19.51
N ALA A 235 -8.03 -3.45 -18.46
CA ALA A 235 -9.49 -3.49 -18.46
C ALA A 235 -10.08 -2.61 -17.37
N ASP A 236 -11.30 -2.15 -17.58
CA ASP A 236 -12.13 -1.72 -16.47
C ASP A 236 -12.74 -2.97 -15.82
N SER A 237 -12.20 -3.35 -14.67
CA SER A 237 -12.60 -4.60 -14.02
C SER A 237 -14.04 -4.59 -13.48
N ARG A 238 -14.75 -3.46 -13.55
CA ARG A 238 -16.19 -3.39 -13.28
C ARG A 238 -17.04 -4.07 -14.37
N TYR A 239 -16.46 -4.45 -15.50
CA TYR A 239 -17.14 -5.02 -16.67
C TYR A 239 -16.48 -6.31 -17.20
N LEU A 240 -15.79 -7.09 -16.34
CA LEU A 240 -15.04 -8.28 -16.77
C LEU A 240 -15.92 -9.37 -17.42
N TYR A 241 -17.17 -9.49 -16.98
CA TYR A 241 -18.11 -10.42 -17.61
C TYR A 241 -18.53 -9.91 -19.00
N GLU A 242 -18.89 -8.64 -19.10
CA GLU A 242 -19.37 -8.04 -20.34
C GLU A 242 -18.28 -7.97 -21.42
N ASP A 243 -17.08 -7.55 -21.05
CA ASP A 243 -15.99 -7.28 -21.98
C ASP A 243 -15.23 -8.56 -22.40
N PHE A 244 -15.15 -9.55 -21.51
CA PHE A 244 -14.30 -10.74 -21.70
C PHE A 244 -15.04 -12.07 -21.53
N ASN A 245 -16.34 -12.06 -21.17
CA ASN A 245 -17.12 -13.26 -20.84
C ASN A 245 -16.44 -14.15 -19.79
N ILE A 246 -15.71 -13.52 -18.85
CA ILE A 246 -15.05 -14.22 -17.75
C ILE A 246 -16.12 -14.76 -16.79
N LYS A 247 -16.01 -16.03 -16.43
CA LYS A 247 -16.91 -16.74 -15.54
C LYS A 247 -16.19 -17.89 -14.85
N ASP A 248 -16.88 -18.55 -13.93
CA ASP A 248 -16.41 -19.73 -13.21
C ASP A 248 -15.08 -19.48 -12.46
N VAL A 249 -14.87 -18.25 -11.98
CA VAL A 249 -13.70 -17.84 -11.19
C VAL A 249 -13.83 -18.42 -9.80
N ASP A 250 -12.74 -19.01 -9.28
CA ASP A 250 -12.71 -19.59 -7.94
C ASP A 250 -12.62 -18.52 -6.87
N LYS A 251 -11.68 -17.57 -7.06
CA LYS A 251 -11.40 -16.51 -6.08
C LYS A 251 -11.09 -15.18 -6.74
N VAL A 252 -11.50 -14.10 -6.09
CA VAL A 252 -11.28 -12.73 -6.55
C VAL A 252 -10.66 -11.91 -5.43
N ILE A 253 -9.68 -11.08 -5.75
CA ILE A 253 -9.24 -9.98 -4.90
C ILE A 253 -9.82 -8.67 -5.43
N ILE A 254 -10.37 -7.90 -4.50
CA ILE A 254 -10.79 -6.52 -4.71
C ILE A 254 -9.99 -5.66 -3.74
N ASP A 255 -9.00 -4.93 -4.25
CA ASP A 255 -8.19 -3.96 -3.49
C ASP A 255 -8.38 -2.57 -4.14
N PRO A 256 -9.61 -2.03 -4.08
CA PRO A 256 -10.02 -0.97 -4.96
C PRO A 256 -9.37 0.36 -4.53
N PRO A 257 -9.33 1.37 -5.43
CA PRO A 257 -9.04 2.74 -5.02
C PRO A 257 -9.90 3.14 -3.82
N CYS A 258 -9.26 3.65 -2.78
CA CYS A 258 -9.91 4.08 -1.54
C CYS A 258 -9.37 5.46 -1.13
N SER A 259 -9.87 5.99 -0.02
CA SER A 259 -9.51 7.33 0.43
C SER A 259 -8.10 7.41 1.04
N ASP A 260 -7.46 6.26 1.27
CA ASP A 260 -6.14 6.11 1.88
C ASP A 260 -6.06 6.64 3.31
N LEU A 261 -7.18 6.78 4.03
CA LEU A 261 -7.21 7.34 5.39
C LEU A 261 -6.34 6.57 6.40
N GLY A 262 -6.04 5.30 6.15
CA GLY A 262 -5.20 4.47 7.01
C GLY A 262 -3.70 4.50 6.69
N VAL A 263 -3.29 5.09 5.57
CA VAL A 263 -1.88 5.12 5.12
C VAL A 263 -0.99 5.90 6.09
N ARG A 264 0.27 5.48 6.23
CA ARG A 264 1.28 6.04 7.15
C ARG A 264 2.65 6.18 6.48
N PRO A 265 3.48 7.18 6.85
CA PRO A 265 3.12 8.35 7.64
C PRO A 265 2.22 9.31 6.86
N LYS A 266 1.46 10.16 7.56
CA LYS A 266 0.72 11.29 6.98
C LYS A 266 1.24 12.61 7.53
N ILE A 267 1.91 13.39 6.69
CA ILE A 267 2.36 14.73 7.08
C ILE A 267 1.17 15.68 7.19
N TYR A 268 0.29 15.60 6.20
CA TYR A 268 -1.00 16.26 6.22
C TYR A 268 -1.98 15.49 5.36
N ASP A 269 -3.27 15.58 5.63
CA ASP A 269 -4.29 15.00 4.77
C ASP A 269 -5.59 15.76 4.89
N LYS A 270 -6.34 15.83 3.78
CA LYS A 270 -7.64 16.46 3.74
C LYS A 270 -8.62 15.58 3.00
N LYS A 271 -9.75 15.28 3.64
CA LYS A 271 -10.82 14.44 3.07
C LYS A 271 -12.17 14.99 3.48
N THR A 272 -13.13 14.86 2.57
CA THR A 272 -14.51 15.28 2.74
C THR A 272 -15.45 14.09 2.53
N LYS A 273 -16.69 14.22 3.02
CA LYS A 273 -17.79 13.30 2.77
C LYS A 273 -17.91 12.93 1.29
N ASP A 274 -17.85 13.91 0.39
CA ASP A 274 -17.98 13.65 -1.04
C ASP A 274 -16.86 12.76 -1.57
N ASN A 275 -15.62 12.94 -1.07
CA ASN A 275 -14.52 12.03 -1.41
C ASN A 275 -14.86 10.59 -0.99
N ILE A 276 -15.39 10.40 0.22
CA ILE A 276 -15.72 9.07 0.76
C ILE A 276 -16.92 8.45 0.01
N MET A 277 -17.97 9.20 -0.24
CA MET A 277 -19.21 8.68 -0.84
C MET A 277 -19.06 8.33 -2.33
N VAL A 278 -18.24 9.08 -3.07
CA VAL A 278 -17.86 8.73 -4.45
C VAL A 278 -17.11 7.40 -4.46
N LEU A 279 -16.14 7.22 -3.56
CA LEU A 279 -15.37 5.99 -3.46
C LEU A 279 -16.22 4.81 -3.00
N HIS A 280 -17.08 4.97 -2.00
CA HIS A 280 -18.05 3.96 -1.58
C HIS A 280 -18.87 3.44 -2.77
N SER A 281 -19.47 4.36 -3.54
CA SER A 281 -20.31 4.00 -4.69
C SER A 281 -19.48 3.35 -5.81
N TYR A 282 -18.24 3.77 -5.98
CA TYR A 282 -17.30 3.19 -6.94
C TYR A 282 -16.89 1.77 -6.54
N GLN A 283 -16.58 1.54 -5.27
CA GLN A 283 -16.14 0.25 -4.71
C GLN A 283 -17.22 -0.83 -4.83
N LYS A 284 -18.50 -0.49 -4.63
CA LYS A 284 -19.62 -1.45 -4.82
C LYS A 284 -19.72 -1.99 -6.25
N GLN A 285 -19.25 -1.25 -7.26
CA GLN A 285 -19.26 -1.73 -8.65
C GLN A 285 -18.29 -2.90 -8.87
N PHE A 286 -17.19 -2.98 -8.11
CA PHE A 286 -16.29 -4.13 -8.17
C PHE A 286 -16.94 -5.38 -7.59
N LEU A 287 -17.69 -5.28 -6.49
CA LEU A 287 -18.46 -6.41 -5.95
C LEU A 287 -19.54 -6.88 -6.93
N ASN A 288 -20.20 -5.96 -7.64
CA ASN A 288 -21.14 -6.32 -8.71
C ASN A 288 -20.49 -7.16 -9.81
N SER A 289 -19.30 -6.76 -10.26
CA SER A 289 -18.54 -7.49 -11.28
C SER A 289 -18.02 -8.83 -10.75
N ALA A 290 -17.45 -8.86 -9.54
CA ALA A 290 -17.00 -10.09 -8.89
C ALA A 290 -18.14 -11.11 -8.75
N TYR A 291 -19.34 -10.66 -8.40
CA TYR A 291 -20.51 -11.54 -8.33
C TYR A 291 -20.83 -12.19 -9.67
N LYS A 292 -20.69 -11.48 -10.80
CA LYS A 292 -20.99 -12.04 -12.14
C LYS A 292 -19.98 -13.10 -12.55
N ILE A 293 -18.71 -12.91 -12.23
CA ILE A 293 -17.63 -13.79 -12.71
C ILE A 293 -17.35 -14.99 -11.79
N LEU A 294 -17.66 -14.89 -10.49
CA LEU A 294 -17.42 -15.96 -9.53
C LEU A 294 -18.36 -17.16 -9.75
N LYS A 295 -17.85 -18.37 -9.53
CA LYS A 295 -18.70 -19.56 -9.36
C LYS A 295 -19.50 -19.49 -8.06
N LYS A 296 -20.59 -20.26 -7.94
CA LYS A 296 -21.30 -20.42 -6.66
C LYS A 296 -20.34 -20.95 -5.60
N GLY A 297 -20.35 -20.35 -4.41
CA GLY A 297 -19.42 -20.68 -3.33
C GLY A 297 -17.99 -20.16 -3.53
N GLY A 298 -17.71 -19.43 -4.62
CA GLY A 298 -16.44 -18.75 -4.85
C GLY A 298 -16.20 -17.61 -3.85
N ILE A 299 -14.94 -17.20 -3.70
CA ILE A 299 -14.49 -16.30 -2.63
C ILE A 299 -14.11 -14.92 -3.16
N VAL A 300 -14.46 -13.87 -2.42
CA VAL A 300 -13.88 -12.53 -2.56
C VAL A 300 -13.03 -12.25 -1.32
N ILE A 301 -11.79 -11.79 -1.51
CA ILE A 301 -11.08 -11.02 -0.48
C ILE A 301 -11.16 -9.55 -0.87
N TYR A 302 -11.95 -8.80 -0.10
CA TYR A 302 -12.06 -7.35 -0.21
C TYR A 302 -11.08 -6.72 0.78
N SER A 303 -10.25 -5.77 0.34
CA SER A 303 -9.35 -5.05 1.23
C SER A 303 -9.19 -3.58 0.86
N THR A 304 -8.90 -2.74 1.86
CA THR A 304 -8.66 -1.31 1.67
C THR A 304 -7.61 -0.83 2.68
N CYS A 305 -6.91 0.26 2.35
CA CYS A 305 -6.06 1.01 3.29
C CYS A 305 -6.78 2.26 3.86
N THR A 306 -8.08 2.12 4.16
CA THR A 306 -8.93 3.15 4.76
C THR A 306 -9.54 2.68 6.08
N LEU A 307 -9.99 3.63 6.88
CA LEU A 307 -10.56 3.41 8.22
C LEU A 307 -12.09 3.50 8.23
N THR A 308 -12.71 4.19 7.27
CA THR A 308 -14.15 4.50 7.30
C THR A 308 -15.01 3.25 7.21
N SER A 309 -16.20 3.27 7.82
CA SER A 309 -17.19 2.19 7.64
C SER A 309 -17.77 2.22 6.23
N TRP A 310 -17.86 3.42 5.65
CA TRP A 310 -18.41 3.69 4.32
C TRP A 310 -17.67 2.96 3.22
N GLU A 311 -16.35 2.89 3.28
CA GLU A 311 -15.56 2.17 2.27
C GLU A 311 -15.32 0.70 2.64
N ASN A 312 -15.75 0.28 3.84
CA ASN A 312 -15.48 -1.04 4.39
C ASN A 312 -16.78 -1.83 4.59
N GLU A 313 -17.32 -1.88 5.80
CA GLU A 313 -18.52 -2.66 6.15
C GLU A 313 -19.69 -2.33 5.22
N LYS A 314 -19.94 -1.04 4.97
CA LYS A 314 -21.08 -0.61 4.13
C LYS A 314 -20.91 -0.97 2.65
N VAL A 315 -19.69 -1.24 2.19
CA VAL A 315 -19.46 -1.76 0.82
C VAL A 315 -19.79 -3.24 0.77
N ILE A 316 -19.31 -4.02 1.75
CA ILE A 316 -19.46 -5.47 1.78
C ILE A 316 -20.84 -5.96 2.27
N GLU A 317 -21.67 -5.05 2.80
CA GLU A 317 -23.10 -5.27 3.07
C GLU A 317 -23.88 -5.52 1.75
N ASP A 318 -23.68 -6.71 1.20
CA ASP A 318 -24.28 -7.18 -0.04
C ASP A 318 -25.00 -8.52 0.19
N PRO A 319 -26.34 -8.58 0.02
CA PRO A 319 -27.11 -9.78 0.36
C PRO A 319 -26.75 -11.01 -0.49
N ARG A 320 -26.07 -10.83 -1.62
CA ARG A 320 -25.62 -11.91 -2.51
C ARG A 320 -24.39 -12.64 -2.01
N PHE A 321 -23.71 -12.07 -1.02
CA PHE A 321 -22.55 -12.64 -0.38
C PHE A 321 -22.83 -12.97 1.08
N GLU A 322 -22.17 -13.99 1.58
CA GLU A 322 -22.03 -14.27 3.00
C GLU A 322 -20.68 -13.71 3.46
N VAL A 323 -20.69 -12.89 4.52
CA VAL A 323 -19.47 -12.38 5.14
C VAL A 323 -18.94 -13.47 6.08
N GLU A 324 -17.85 -14.15 5.72
CA GLU A 324 -17.26 -15.19 6.59
C GLU A 324 -16.55 -14.55 7.79
N PHE A 325 -15.77 -13.50 7.56
CA PHE A 325 -15.16 -12.69 8.60
C PHE A 325 -14.70 -11.33 8.07
N THR A 326 -14.41 -10.42 9.01
CA THR A 326 -13.74 -9.13 8.77
C THR A 326 -12.58 -8.94 9.74
N LEU A 327 -11.52 -8.28 9.29
CA LEU A 327 -10.36 -7.91 10.10
C LEU A 327 -10.03 -6.43 9.91
N ARG A 328 -9.68 -5.77 11.01
CA ARG A 328 -9.19 -4.39 11.01
C ARG A 328 -7.82 -4.33 11.65
N PHE A 329 -6.89 -3.73 10.91
CA PHE A 329 -5.59 -3.33 11.43
C PHE A 329 -5.63 -1.84 11.74
N LEU A 330 -5.20 -1.49 12.95
CA LEU A 330 -5.28 -0.14 13.48
C LEU A 330 -3.88 0.40 13.79
N PRO A 331 -3.57 1.65 13.40
CA PRO A 331 -2.26 2.28 13.63
C PRO A 331 -1.77 2.30 15.07
N ASN A 332 -2.65 2.54 16.04
CA ASN A 332 -2.28 2.64 17.46
C ASN A 332 -2.17 1.27 18.14
N ILE A 333 -2.98 0.28 17.73
CA ILE A 333 -3.02 -1.04 18.37
C ILE A 333 -2.03 -2.02 17.73
N HIS A 334 -2.06 -2.13 16.41
CA HIS A 334 -1.31 -3.14 15.66
C HIS A 334 0.02 -2.59 15.10
N ASP A 335 0.21 -1.28 15.19
CA ASP A 335 1.34 -0.54 14.61
C ASP A 335 1.63 -0.84 13.13
N THR A 336 0.56 -0.92 12.36
CA THR A 336 0.59 -1.06 10.90
C THR A 336 -0.15 0.11 10.25
N THR A 337 -0.21 0.09 8.93
CA THR A 337 -1.16 0.87 8.15
C THR A 337 -2.59 0.52 8.60
N GLY A 338 -3.44 1.55 8.75
CA GLY A 338 -4.87 1.35 8.92
C GLY A 338 -5.44 0.58 7.73
N PHE A 339 -5.95 -0.62 7.97
CA PHE A 339 -6.27 -1.57 6.91
C PHE A 339 -7.52 -2.37 7.25
N PHE A 340 -8.31 -2.71 6.24
CA PHE A 340 -9.49 -3.56 6.38
C PHE A 340 -9.37 -4.74 5.42
N ILE A 341 -9.80 -5.92 5.87
CA ILE A 341 -9.90 -7.13 5.06
C ILE A 341 -11.23 -7.80 5.38
N ALA A 342 -11.97 -8.21 4.35
CA ALA A 342 -13.16 -9.03 4.49
C ALA A 342 -13.08 -10.24 3.55
N LYS A 343 -13.45 -11.41 4.07
CA LYS A 343 -13.63 -12.62 3.26
C LYS A 343 -15.11 -12.86 3.04
N LEU A 344 -15.51 -12.87 1.78
CA LEU A 344 -16.90 -13.05 1.37
C LEU A 344 -17.03 -14.32 0.55
N ARG A 345 -18.13 -15.06 0.73
CA ARG A 345 -18.50 -16.22 -0.09
C ARG A 345 -19.73 -15.90 -0.92
N LYS A 346 -19.67 -16.17 -2.22
CA LYS A 346 -20.84 -16.04 -3.10
C LYS A 346 -21.89 -17.10 -2.75
N LYS A 347 -23.12 -16.68 -2.41
CA LYS A 347 -24.24 -17.55 -2.05
C LYS A 347 -24.75 -18.40 -3.21
#